data_AF-A0A0F3H7X1-F1
#
_entry.id   AF-A0A0F3H7X1-F1
#
_cell.length_a   1.000
_cell.length_b   1.000
_cell.length_c   1.000
_cell.angle_alpha   90.00
_cell.angle_beta   90.00
_cell.angle_gamma   90.00
#
_symmetry.space_group_name_H-M   'P 1'
#
loop_
_entity.id
_entity.type
_entity.pdbx_description
1 polymer ?
#
loop_
_entity_poly.entity_id
_entity_poly.type
_entity_poly.pdbx_seq_one_letter_code
_entity_poly.pdbx_strand_id
1 'polypeptide(L)'
;MQKYQELSLEQIIEQMRVNESSSDDFCLYGKENGELALARSYWVSNYPDVVEDSDVYPTDVAEQDLQLVYYGEQLIDVISVALEEKPDASPQDLVEALKYYHQHDSFMLFDSD
;
A
#
# COMPACT_ATOMS: atom_id res chain seq x y z
N MET A 1 -9.92 2.59 4.94
CA MET A 1 -9.51 3.52 3.86
C MET A 1 -10.75 3.97 3.06
N GLN A 2 -10.85 5.22 2.61
CA GLN A 2 -11.89 5.62 1.65
C GLN A 2 -11.44 5.24 0.22
N LYS A 3 -12.30 4.54 -0.53
CA LYS A 3 -12.01 4.07 -1.89
C LYS A 3 -12.43 5.12 -2.95
N TYR A 4 -11.99 4.89 -4.19
CA TYR A 4 -12.27 5.68 -5.39
C TYR A 4 -11.72 7.11 -5.33
N GLN A 5 -10.47 7.21 -4.87
CA GLN A 5 -9.75 8.47 -4.78
C GLN A 5 -8.26 8.28 -5.06
N GLU A 6 -7.62 9.35 -5.51
CA GLU A 6 -6.18 9.42 -5.67
C GLU A 6 -5.55 10.04 -4.41
N LEU A 7 -4.57 9.36 -3.84
CA LEU A 7 -3.84 9.82 -2.65
C LEU A 7 -2.34 9.62 -2.86
N SER A 8 -1.53 10.55 -2.35
CA SER A 8 -0.10 10.31 -2.23
C SER A 8 0.20 9.19 -1.22
N LEU A 9 1.31 8.49 -1.40
CA LEU A 9 1.74 7.45 -0.44
C LEU A 9 1.96 8.02 0.96
N GLU A 10 2.43 9.26 1.07
CA GLU A 10 2.51 9.96 2.34
C GLU A 10 1.14 10.07 3.02
N GLN A 11 0.12 10.56 2.30
CA GLN A 11 -1.24 10.67 2.82
C GLN A 11 -1.84 9.32 3.21
N ILE A 12 -1.53 8.26 2.45
CA ILE A 12 -1.97 6.89 2.75
C ILE A 12 -1.34 6.44 4.08
N ILE A 13 -0.02 6.59 4.22
CA ILE A 13 0.71 6.23 5.44
C ILE A 13 0.18 7.01 6.66
N GLU A 14 -0.04 8.31 6.52
CA GLU A 14 -0.60 9.14 7.59
C GLU A 14 -1.99 8.68 8.00
N GLN A 15 -2.84 8.32 7.03
CA GLN A 15 -4.17 7.77 7.32
C GLN A 15 -4.09 6.45 8.08
N MET A 16 -3.13 5.57 7.75
CA MET A 16 -2.95 4.30 8.45
C MET A 16 -2.49 4.50 9.90
N ARG A 17 -1.64 5.50 10.17
CA ARG A 17 -1.19 5.82 11.54
C ARG A 17 -2.30 6.31 12.46
N VAL A 18 -3.26 7.06 11.91
CA VAL A 18 -4.34 7.67 12.70
C VAL A 18 -5.53 6.71 12.87
N ASN A 19 -5.75 5.81 11.91
CA ASN A 19 -6.92 4.95 11.89
C ASN A 19 -6.57 3.53 12.31
N GLU A 20 -6.64 3.28 13.62
CA GLU A 20 -6.58 1.96 14.27
C GLU A 20 -7.70 0.98 13.82
N SER A 21 -8.66 1.44 13.01
CA SER A 21 -9.76 0.65 12.41
C SER A 21 -9.85 0.81 10.88
N SER A 22 -8.70 0.99 10.24
CA SER A 22 -8.64 1.01 8.78
C SER A 22 -9.10 -0.34 8.24
N SER A 23 -10.23 -0.36 7.54
CA SER A 23 -10.56 -1.52 6.69
C SER A 23 -9.44 -1.75 5.69
N ASP A 24 -8.96 -2.99 5.66
CA ASP A 24 -7.97 -3.61 4.75
C ASP A 24 -8.56 -3.99 3.39
N ASP A 25 -9.89 -3.88 3.25
CA ASP A 25 -10.64 -4.06 2.02
C ASP A 25 -10.37 -2.91 1.03
N PHE A 26 -9.12 -2.72 0.60
CA PHE A 26 -8.74 -1.89 -0.53
C PHE A 26 -7.47 -2.42 -1.19
N CYS A 27 -7.16 -1.88 -2.37
CA CYS A 27 -5.89 -2.06 -3.06
C CYS A 27 -5.37 -0.70 -3.53
N LEU A 28 -4.05 -0.57 -3.62
CA LEU A 28 -3.39 0.56 -4.24
C LEU A 28 -3.07 0.23 -5.69
N TYR A 29 -3.47 1.14 -6.57
CA TYR A 29 -3.24 1.05 -8.01
C TYR A 29 -2.41 2.24 -8.47
N GLY A 30 -1.51 2.01 -9.40
CA GLY A 30 -0.61 3.04 -9.91
C GLY A 30 -0.33 2.83 -11.39
N LYS A 31 0.20 3.86 -12.04
CA LYS A 31 0.73 3.73 -13.39
C LYS A 31 2.04 2.92 -13.35
N GLU A 32 2.24 2.05 -14.33
CA GLU A 32 3.41 1.18 -14.40
C GLU A 32 4.73 1.97 -14.41
N ASN A 33 5.79 1.33 -13.90
CA ASN A 33 7.21 1.74 -13.98
C ASN A 33 7.73 2.73 -12.94
N GLY A 34 7.41 2.57 -11.66
CA GLY A 34 8.51 2.89 -10.73
C GLY A 34 8.31 2.64 -9.26
N GLU A 35 9.40 2.89 -8.57
CA GLU A 35 9.57 2.68 -7.15
C GLU A 35 8.50 3.39 -6.32
N LEU A 36 8.06 2.74 -5.24
CA LEU A 36 7.25 3.38 -4.20
C LEU A 36 7.94 4.68 -3.74
N ALA A 37 7.20 5.76 -3.63
CA ALA A 37 7.75 7.03 -3.17
C ALA A 37 6.64 7.87 -2.55
N LEU A 38 6.98 8.62 -1.50
CA LEU A 38 6.03 9.46 -0.75
C LEU A 38 5.23 10.41 -1.65
N ALA A 39 5.91 11.07 -2.58
CA ALA A 39 5.32 12.04 -3.49
C ALA A 39 4.53 11.41 -4.66
N ARG A 40 4.53 10.08 -4.79
CA ARG A 40 3.74 9.41 -5.84
C ARG A 40 2.31 9.20 -5.37
N SER A 41 1.40 9.41 -6.30
CA SER A 41 -0.02 9.19 -6.12
C SER A 41 -0.42 7.78 -6.54
N TYR A 42 -1.34 7.21 -5.77
CA TYR A 42 -1.95 5.92 -6.00
C TYR A 42 -3.46 6.06 -5.94
N TRP A 43 -4.12 5.36 -6.84
CA TRP A 43 -5.57 5.22 -6.84
C TRP A 43 -5.97 4.11 -5.87
N VAL A 44 -6.87 4.41 -4.95
CA VAL A 44 -7.39 3.44 -3.99
C VAL A 44 -8.68 2.86 -4.56
N SER A 45 -8.75 1.54 -4.77
CA SER A 45 -9.99 0.87 -5.22
C SER A 45 -10.17 -0.50 -4.55
N ASN A 46 -11.18 -1.26 -4.99
CA ASN A 46 -11.43 -2.61 -4.49
C ASN A 46 -10.34 -3.60 -4.94
N TYR A 47 -10.38 -4.80 -4.36
CA TYR A 47 -9.61 -5.93 -4.87
C TYR A 47 -10.03 -6.30 -6.29
N PRO A 48 -9.13 -6.87 -7.11
CA PRO A 48 -9.52 -7.58 -8.32
C PRO A 48 -10.41 -8.78 -7.96
N ASP A 49 -11.46 -9.01 -8.75
CA ASP A 49 -12.25 -10.23 -8.66
C ASP A 49 -11.52 -11.37 -9.40
N VAL A 50 -11.61 -12.60 -8.90
CA VAL A 50 -11.07 -13.77 -9.62
C VAL A 50 -12.20 -14.45 -10.39
N VAL A 51 -12.14 -14.37 -11.71
CA VAL A 51 -13.11 -15.00 -12.63
C VAL A 51 -12.36 -15.94 -13.55
N GLU A 52 -12.70 -17.23 -13.53
CA GLU A 52 -12.06 -18.26 -14.37
C GLU A 52 -10.51 -18.23 -14.28
N ASP A 53 -9.97 -18.23 -13.06
CA ASP A 53 -8.53 -18.15 -12.77
C ASP A 53 -7.82 -16.89 -13.31
N SER A 54 -8.57 -15.85 -13.66
CA SER A 54 -8.05 -14.57 -14.15
C SER A 54 -8.48 -13.41 -13.25
N ASP A 55 -7.56 -12.48 -13.00
CA ASP A 55 -7.83 -11.25 -12.26
C ASP A 55 -8.63 -10.26 -13.10
N VAL A 56 -9.80 -9.88 -12.60
CA VAL A 56 -10.69 -8.88 -13.17
C VAL A 56 -10.61 -7.62 -12.32
N TYR A 57 -9.93 -6.62 -12.85
CA TYR A 57 -9.70 -5.35 -12.18
C TYR A 57 -10.99 -4.51 -12.06
N PRO A 58 -11.12 -3.67 -11.01
CA PRO A 58 -12.22 -2.72 -10.90
C PRO A 58 -12.33 -1.81 -12.14
N THR A 59 -13.55 -1.44 -12.53
CA THR A 59 -13.79 -0.63 -13.74
C THR A 59 -13.00 0.68 -13.74
N ASP A 60 -12.96 1.37 -12.60
CA ASP A 60 -12.23 2.62 -12.41
C ASP A 60 -10.70 2.47 -12.55
N VAL A 61 -10.17 1.29 -12.27
CA VAL A 61 -8.76 0.94 -12.46
C VAL A 61 -8.48 0.62 -13.93
N ALA A 62 -9.32 -0.22 -14.53
CA ALA A 62 -9.18 -0.66 -15.92
C ALA A 62 -9.34 0.51 -16.92
N GLU A 63 -10.28 1.43 -16.70
CA GLU A 63 -10.49 2.61 -17.54
C GLU A 63 -9.30 3.57 -17.56
N GLN A 64 -8.48 3.57 -16.50
CA GLN A 64 -7.32 4.44 -16.34
C GLN A 64 -6.00 3.76 -16.68
N ASP A 65 -6.03 2.49 -17.12
CA ASP A 65 -4.85 1.67 -17.40
C ASP A 65 -3.89 1.60 -16.19
N LEU A 66 -4.47 1.42 -15.00
CA LEU A 66 -3.72 1.31 -13.74
C LEU A 66 -3.44 -0.16 -13.41
N GLN A 67 -2.33 -0.40 -12.74
CA GLN A 67 -1.90 -1.73 -12.31
C GLN A 67 -1.90 -1.85 -10.80
N LEU A 68 -2.14 -3.06 -10.30
CA LEU A 68 -2.05 -3.35 -8.87
C LEU A 68 -0.61 -3.11 -8.38
N VAL A 69 -0.48 -2.28 -7.36
CA VAL A 69 0.80 -1.97 -6.71
C VAL A 69 0.91 -2.67 -5.37
N TYR A 70 -0.16 -2.65 -4.58
CA TYR A 70 -0.17 -3.21 -3.23
C TYR A 70 -1.58 -3.62 -2.80
N TYR A 71 -1.69 -4.78 -2.15
CA TYR A 71 -2.91 -5.14 -1.43
C TYR A 71 -2.99 -4.36 -0.12
N GLY A 72 -4.20 -3.94 0.28
CA GLY A 72 -4.42 -3.18 1.51
C GLY A 72 -3.98 -3.94 2.76
N GLU A 73 -4.25 -5.25 2.80
CA GLU A 73 -3.80 -6.15 3.87
C GLU A 73 -2.27 -6.12 4.03
N GLN A 74 -1.53 -6.37 2.94
CA GLN A 74 -0.06 -6.34 2.96
C GLN A 74 0.48 -4.97 3.37
N LEU A 75 -0.15 -3.89 2.90
CA LEU A 75 0.27 -2.52 3.26
C LEU A 75 0.11 -2.27 4.76
N ILE A 76 -1.04 -2.66 5.33
CA ILE A 76 -1.32 -2.51 6.75
C ILE A 76 -0.37 -3.36 7.58
N ASP A 77 -0.14 -4.62 7.20
CA ASP A 77 0.74 -5.54 7.93
C ASP A 77 2.17 -4.99 7.98
N VAL A 78 2.71 -4.56 6.84
CA VAL A 78 4.07 -4.01 6.78
C VAL A 78 4.20 -2.74 7.61
N ILE A 79 3.23 -1.82 7.51
CA ILE A 79 3.24 -0.59 8.30
C ILE A 79 3.11 -0.89 9.79
N SER A 80 2.26 -1.84 10.16
CA SER A 80 2.02 -2.22 11.56
C SER A 80 3.28 -2.84 12.17
N VAL A 81 3.89 -3.83 11.51
CA VAL A 81 5.14 -4.45 11.98
C VAL A 81 6.26 -3.41 12.10
N ALA A 82 6.40 -2.54 11.10
CA ALA A 82 7.42 -1.48 11.15
C ALA A 82 7.22 -0.50 12.31
N LEU A 83 5.97 -0.15 12.63
CA LEU A 83 5.64 0.73 13.77
C LEU A 83 5.73 0.00 15.12
N GLU A 84 5.52 -1.32 15.16
CA GLU A 84 5.76 -2.13 16.37
C GLU A 84 7.26 -2.18 16.70
N GLU A 85 8.12 -2.37 15.70
CA GLU A 85 9.58 -2.36 15.90
C GLU A 85 10.15 -0.95 16.12
N LYS A 86 9.67 0.03 15.36
CA LYS A 86 10.11 1.45 15.43
C LYS A 86 8.89 2.38 15.54
N PRO A 87 8.37 2.63 16.76
CA PRO A 87 7.17 3.46 16.97
C PRO A 87 7.30 4.91 16.46
N ASP A 88 8.52 5.43 16.36
CA ASP A 88 8.86 6.76 15.85
C ASP A 88 9.33 6.74 14.38
N ALA A 89 9.12 5.64 13.65
CA ALA A 89 9.46 5.53 12.24
C ALA A 89 8.94 6.76 11.47
N SER A 90 9.76 7.29 10.58
CA SER A 90 9.36 8.34 9.65
C SER A 90 8.51 7.77 8.51
N PRO A 91 7.77 8.59 7.75
CA PRO A 91 7.11 8.12 6.53
C PRO A 91 8.10 7.48 5.54
N GLN A 92 9.34 7.98 5.50
CA GLN A 92 10.39 7.43 4.65
C GLN A 92 10.81 6.02 5.07
N ASP A 93 10.99 5.78 6.37
CA ASP A 93 11.27 4.44 6.93
C ASP A 93 10.19 3.43 6.52
N LEU A 94 8.91 3.84 6.56
CA LEU A 94 7.79 2.98 6.16
C LEU A 94 7.76 2.70 4.65
N VAL A 95 8.15 3.67 3.82
CA VAL A 95 8.31 3.43 2.38
C VAL A 95 9.42 2.43 2.10
N GLU A 96 10.53 2.50 2.85
CA GLU A 96 11.62 1.52 2.74
C GLU A 96 11.16 0.12 3.18
N ALA A 97 10.41 0.00 4.26
CA ALA A 97 9.81 -1.27 4.69
C ALA A 97 8.87 -1.87 3.62
N LEU A 98 8.01 -1.04 3.00
CA LEU A 98 7.14 -1.48 1.90
C LEU A 98 7.92 -1.94 0.67
N LYS A 99 8.98 -1.21 0.29
CA LYS A 99 9.86 -1.63 -0.81
C LYS A 99 10.58 -2.94 -0.50
N TYR A 100 11.07 -3.07 0.73
CA TYR A 100 11.77 -4.26 1.18
C TYR A 100 10.83 -5.47 1.14
N TYR A 101 9.62 -5.35 1.67
CA TYR A 101 8.62 -6.43 1.62
C TYR A 101 8.27 -6.81 0.18
N HIS A 102 8.04 -5.84 -0.70
CA HIS A 102 7.78 -6.11 -2.12
C HIS A 102 8.91 -6.87 -2.82
N GLN A 103 10.17 -6.65 -2.43
CA GLN A 103 11.34 -7.31 -3.03
C GLN A 103 11.67 -8.67 -2.41
N HIS A 104 11.43 -8.83 -1.10
CA HIS A 104 11.92 -9.95 -0.31
C HIS A 104 10.82 -10.88 0.21
N ASP A 105 9.55 -10.50 0.08
CA ASP A 105 8.39 -11.21 0.65
C ASP A 105 8.57 -11.48 2.16
N SER A 106 9.19 -10.53 2.85
CA SER A 106 9.54 -10.61 4.27
C SER A 106 9.56 -9.22 4.91
N PHE A 107 9.24 -9.13 6.20
CA PHE A 107 9.30 -7.87 6.93
C PHE A 107 10.75 -7.37 7.07
N MET A 108 10.92 -6.06 6.90
CA MET A 108 12.19 -5.39 7.18
C MET A 108 12.40 -5.33 8.70
N LEU A 109 13.60 -5.67 9.15
CA LEU A 109 14.00 -5.51 10.55
C LEU A 109 14.56 -4.11 10.75
N PHE A 110 14.12 -3.42 11.80
CA PHE A 110 14.74 -2.19 12.27
C PHE A 110 15.81 -2.52 13.32
N ASP A 111 17.05 -2.10 13.08
CA ASP A 111 18.12 -2.26 14.07
C ASP A 111 17.72 -1.55 15.38
N SER A 112 17.78 -2.30 16.48
CA SER A 112 17.58 -1.76 17.83
C SER A 112 18.92 -1.16 18.29
N ASP A 113 19.08 0.16 18.18
CA ASP A 113 20.20 0.87 18.85
C ASP A 113 20.07 0.83 20.38
#